data_AF-A0AB36M1D6-F1
#
_entry.id   AF-A0AB36M1D6-F1
#
_cell.length_a   1.000
_cell.length_b   1.000
_cell.length_c   1.000
_cell.angle_alpha   90.00
_cell.angle_beta   90.00
_cell.angle_gamma   90.00
#
_symmetry.space_group_name_H-M   'P 1'
#
loop_
_entity.id
_entity.type
_entity.pdbx_description
1 polymer ?
#
loop_
_entity_poly.entity_id
_entity_poly.type
_entity_poly.pdbx_seq_one_letter_code
_entity_poly.pdbx_strand_id
1 'polypeptide(L)'
;MFFPEILPNSTEFDNWRETIFNNPTQLLSEDFSLLISSLNIVKEASKWHNFMEKMSNLLGSLNYQQRSLNIDKLYELTYLLLCKFDNKKLKDSIKSSIFLQAVQQEDLNLVPSLKYLLALVYDDKIITSTDLIRTEIKEYWSSGNDQKLKETIEFFGKNSNLKLINRMARNSHNKLAQYILAKNYSNVAFTSNSEDFRFIDEVCENIKDEDFKKNYIESLCNNSLIDNELTDFQEDPIVYAECFNLLLSFGTKEVKQKILYVIKNIPTALWNEDLREDKKLLNLFEHDLNLDHKFSEAFANWLAFSMLSKDAHQDKVWVLFHVIERKILDKHNVYGSLKKIFFENNPIQWSSESVQYVSRFWTDISDIDVQHIINKLNLWIDSKEWEQIEWLTELLDDVSLRSEILESRVKENIESEENPPEVKHMLESLLMKIIVEQVTDDS
;
A
#
# COMPACT_ATOMS: atom_id res chain seq x y z
N MET A 1 -32.23 40.29 -16.90
CA MET A 1 -31.90 41.59 -16.27
C MET A 1 -31.05 41.27 -15.06
N PHE A 2 -29.73 41.37 -15.17
CA PHE A 2 -28.82 41.18 -14.03
C PHE A 2 -28.84 42.47 -13.22
N PHE A 3 -29.34 42.43 -12.00
CA PHE A 3 -29.10 43.50 -11.04
C PHE A 3 -27.62 43.39 -10.62
N PRO A 4 -26.82 44.46 -10.70
CA PRO A 4 -25.53 44.46 -10.04
C PRO A 4 -25.79 44.33 -8.54
N GLU A 5 -25.30 43.26 -7.92
CA GLU A 5 -25.23 43.16 -6.46
C GLU A 5 -24.48 44.40 -5.96
N ILE A 6 -25.20 45.31 -5.29
CA ILE A 6 -24.60 46.44 -4.60
C ILE A 6 -23.92 45.84 -3.37
N LEU A 7 -22.62 45.63 -3.48
CA LEU A 7 -21.81 45.20 -2.36
C LEU A 7 -21.68 46.35 -1.35
N PRO A 8 -21.71 46.07 -0.04
CA PRO A 8 -21.31 47.05 0.95
C PRO A 8 -19.90 47.54 0.61
N ASN A 9 -19.65 48.84 0.79
CA ASN A 9 -18.28 49.35 0.63
C ASN A 9 -17.36 48.64 1.64
N SER A 10 -16.04 48.57 1.39
CA SER A 10 -15.12 47.77 2.23
C SER A 10 -15.25 48.08 3.73
N THR A 11 -15.56 49.33 4.08
CA THR A 11 -15.73 49.76 5.47
C THR A 11 -17.03 49.22 6.10
N GLU A 12 -18.13 49.22 5.34
CA GLU A 12 -19.41 48.63 5.76
C GLU A 12 -19.29 47.11 5.92
N PHE A 13 -18.60 46.43 5.00
CA PHE A 13 -18.33 45.00 5.11
C PHE A 13 -17.47 44.68 6.33
N ASP A 14 -16.38 45.42 6.54
CA ASP A 14 -15.50 45.24 7.69
C ASP A 14 -16.27 45.50 9.00
N ASN A 15 -17.05 46.58 9.10
CA ASN A 15 -17.87 46.87 10.28
C ASN A 15 -18.91 45.77 10.54
N TRP A 16 -19.61 45.32 9.51
CA TRP A 16 -20.64 44.30 9.66
C TRP A 16 -20.04 42.93 10.08
N ARG A 17 -18.94 42.51 9.42
CA ARG A 17 -18.16 41.32 9.80
C ARG A 17 -17.69 41.36 11.25
N GLU A 18 -17.27 42.53 11.74
CA GLU A 18 -16.79 42.67 13.12
C GLU A 18 -17.92 42.71 14.14
N THR A 19 -19.08 43.27 13.77
CA THR A 19 -20.21 43.53 14.68
C THR A 19 -21.17 42.36 14.87
N ILE A 20 -21.21 41.39 13.96
CA ILE A 20 -22.07 40.18 14.07
C ILE A 20 -21.84 39.42 15.40
N PHE A 21 -20.61 39.43 15.91
CA PHE A 21 -20.26 38.77 17.18
C PHE A 21 -20.40 39.66 18.42
N ASN A 22 -20.82 40.92 18.27
CA ASN A 22 -21.04 41.81 19.41
C ASN A 22 -22.27 41.41 20.24
N ASN A 23 -23.21 40.68 19.63
CA ASN A 23 -24.36 40.13 20.33
C ASN A 23 -24.56 38.64 19.99
N PRO A 24 -23.68 37.75 20.51
CA PRO A 24 -23.65 36.33 20.15
C PRO A 24 -24.89 35.55 20.62
N THR A 25 -25.84 36.22 21.28
CA THR A 25 -27.08 35.64 21.82
C THR A 25 -28.30 35.87 20.92
N GLN A 26 -28.14 36.58 19.80
CA GLN A 26 -29.20 36.94 18.85
C GLN A 26 -28.77 36.72 17.39
N LEU A 27 -27.90 35.74 17.14
CA LEU A 27 -27.44 35.44 15.79
C LEU A 27 -28.61 34.93 14.94
N LEU A 28 -28.79 35.49 13.74
CA LEU A 28 -29.84 35.11 12.79
C LEU A 28 -29.26 34.51 11.51
N SER A 29 -30.08 33.76 10.77
CA SER A 29 -29.68 33.12 9.51
C SER A 29 -29.29 34.15 8.43
N GLU A 30 -29.95 35.30 8.45
CA GLU A 30 -29.72 36.43 7.55
C GLU A 30 -28.31 37.01 7.73
N ASP A 31 -27.81 37.04 8.97
CA ASP A 31 -26.48 37.56 9.29
C ASP A 31 -25.38 36.74 8.60
N PHE A 32 -25.59 35.44 8.43
CA PHE A 32 -24.61 34.57 7.76
C PHE A 32 -24.82 34.51 6.25
N SER A 33 -26.04 34.70 5.76
CA SER A 33 -26.36 34.60 4.33
C SER A 33 -25.60 35.63 3.49
N LEU A 34 -25.50 36.87 3.99
CA LEU A 34 -24.74 37.94 3.35
C LEU A 34 -23.20 37.70 3.43
N LEU A 35 -22.70 36.99 4.44
CA LEU A 35 -21.27 36.62 4.54
C LEU A 35 -20.93 35.52 3.54
N ILE A 36 -21.85 34.56 3.36
CA ILE A 36 -21.73 33.50 2.36
C ILE A 36 -21.67 34.09 0.95
N SER A 37 -22.56 35.03 0.59
CA SER A 37 -22.50 35.68 -0.73
C SER A 37 -21.20 36.47 -0.92
N SER A 38 -20.75 37.17 0.12
CA SER A 38 -19.51 37.96 0.10
C SER A 38 -18.25 37.12 -0.08
N LEU A 39 -18.23 35.85 0.36
CA LEU A 39 -17.08 34.95 0.19
C LEU A 39 -16.69 34.73 -1.27
N ASN A 40 -17.61 34.82 -2.22
CA ASN A 40 -17.29 34.67 -3.63
C ASN A 40 -16.49 35.85 -4.20
N ILE A 41 -16.54 36.99 -3.49
CA ILE A 41 -16.05 38.28 -3.97
C ILE A 41 -14.82 38.70 -3.19
N VAL A 42 -14.87 38.60 -1.85
CA VAL A 42 -13.73 38.90 -0.97
C VAL A 42 -12.86 37.66 -0.82
N LYS A 43 -11.84 37.56 -1.68
CA LYS A 43 -10.94 36.39 -1.74
C LYS A 43 -9.73 36.45 -0.81
N GLU A 44 -9.38 37.63 -0.32
CA GLU A 44 -8.19 37.85 0.52
C GLU A 44 -8.35 37.19 1.91
N ALA A 45 -7.48 36.23 2.25
CA ALA A 45 -7.52 35.53 3.53
C ALA A 45 -7.36 36.45 4.75
N SER A 46 -6.61 37.55 4.61
CA SER A 46 -6.41 38.57 5.65
C SER A 46 -7.73 39.19 6.13
N LYS A 47 -8.70 39.38 5.21
CA LYS A 47 -10.04 39.91 5.51
C LYS A 47 -10.92 38.92 6.27
N TRP A 48 -10.54 37.65 6.36
CA TRP A 48 -11.31 36.62 7.04
C TRP A 48 -10.64 36.12 8.32
N HIS A 49 -9.37 36.46 8.55
CA HIS A 49 -8.60 35.95 9.68
C HIS A 49 -9.26 36.23 11.04
N ASN A 50 -9.50 37.50 11.37
CA ASN A 50 -10.13 37.89 12.64
C ASN A 50 -11.55 37.32 12.78
N PHE A 51 -12.30 37.24 11.68
CA PHE A 51 -13.62 36.63 11.68
C PHE A 51 -13.55 35.14 12.02
N MET A 52 -12.64 34.38 11.39
CA MET A 52 -12.44 32.96 11.68
C MET A 52 -11.97 32.75 13.13
N GLU A 53 -11.17 33.65 13.70
CA GLU A 53 -10.81 33.59 15.12
C GLU A 53 -12.02 33.76 16.03
N LYS A 54 -12.88 34.75 15.76
CA LYS A 54 -14.12 34.98 16.52
C LYS A 54 -15.10 33.81 16.34
N MET A 55 -15.21 33.26 15.13
CA MET A 55 -16.00 32.07 14.83
C MET A 55 -15.50 30.85 15.62
N SER A 56 -14.18 30.64 15.66
CA SER A 56 -13.54 29.57 16.44
C SER A 56 -13.83 29.71 17.92
N ASN A 57 -13.75 30.93 18.46
CA ASN A 57 -14.06 31.21 19.86
C ASN A 57 -15.54 31.00 20.17
N LEU A 58 -16.45 31.41 19.28
CA LEU A 58 -17.88 31.17 19.43
C LEU A 58 -18.14 29.66 19.54
N LEU A 59 -17.76 28.89 18.51
CA LEU A 59 -17.99 27.44 18.43
C LEU A 59 -17.32 26.65 19.57
N GLY A 60 -16.20 27.15 20.08
CA GLY A 60 -15.46 26.54 21.20
C GLY A 60 -15.88 27.02 22.59
N SER A 61 -16.90 27.87 22.73
CA SER A 61 -17.29 28.45 24.03
C SER A 61 -18.62 27.91 24.56
N LEU A 62 -18.76 27.86 25.88
CA LEU A 62 -20.02 27.50 26.55
C LEU A 62 -21.18 28.45 26.21
N ASN A 63 -20.87 29.70 25.81
CA ASN A 63 -21.87 30.68 25.39
C ASN A 63 -22.64 30.26 24.13
N TYR A 64 -22.05 29.39 23.30
CA TYR A 64 -22.70 28.81 22.14
C TYR A 64 -23.84 27.85 22.52
N GLN A 65 -23.64 27.04 23.57
CA GLN A 65 -24.56 25.98 23.99
C GLN A 65 -25.94 26.48 24.45
N GLN A 66 -26.09 27.79 24.72
CA GLN A 66 -27.31 28.30 25.35
C GLN A 66 -28.26 29.04 24.42
N ARG A 67 -27.82 29.58 23.27
CA ARG A 67 -28.60 30.61 22.53
C ARG A 67 -28.46 30.68 21.01
N SER A 68 -27.59 29.86 20.38
CA SER A 68 -27.35 29.91 18.92
C SER A 68 -27.48 28.54 18.25
N LEU A 69 -28.55 27.82 18.57
CA LEU A 69 -28.89 26.53 17.96
C LEU A 69 -29.76 26.73 16.72
N ASN A 70 -29.76 25.74 15.84
CA ASN A 70 -30.62 25.62 14.66
C ASN A 70 -30.39 26.68 13.58
N ILE A 71 -29.16 27.17 13.44
CA ILE A 71 -28.78 28.15 12.40
C ILE A 71 -27.96 27.46 11.32
N ASP A 72 -28.59 26.91 10.28
CA ASP A 72 -27.88 26.16 9.23
C ASP A 72 -26.76 26.98 8.57
N LYS A 73 -27.03 28.26 8.33
CA LYS A 73 -26.10 29.18 7.66
C LYS A 73 -24.81 29.42 8.44
N LEU A 74 -24.81 29.25 9.75
CA LEU A 74 -23.60 29.26 10.56
C LEU A 74 -22.68 28.10 10.16
N TYR A 75 -23.25 26.89 10.03
CA TYR A 75 -22.52 25.69 9.64
C TYR A 75 -22.09 25.71 8.17
N GLU A 76 -22.97 26.18 7.26
CA GLU A 76 -22.64 26.39 5.85
C GLU A 76 -21.48 27.37 5.68
N LEU A 77 -21.52 28.53 6.37
CA LEU A 77 -20.43 29.50 6.32
C LEU A 77 -19.12 28.92 6.87
N THR A 78 -19.20 28.21 8.00
CA THR A 78 -18.03 27.56 8.61
C THR A 78 -17.41 26.55 7.65
N TYR A 79 -18.24 25.73 6.98
CA TYR A 79 -17.79 24.79 5.95
C TYR A 79 -17.07 25.51 4.81
N LEU A 80 -17.64 26.60 4.29
CA LEU A 80 -17.06 27.38 3.20
C LEU A 80 -15.72 28.02 3.58
N LEU A 81 -15.61 28.58 4.79
CA LEU A 81 -14.38 29.17 5.29
C LEU A 81 -13.27 28.11 5.41
N LEU A 82 -13.60 26.91 5.87
CA LEU A 82 -12.65 25.80 5.95
C LEU A 82 -12.22 25.32 4.56
N CYS A 83 -13.15 25.17 3.62
CA CYS A 83 -12.81 24.77 2.25
C CYS A 83 -11.86 25.77 1.57
N LYS A 84 -12.00 27.06 1.88
CA LYS A 84 -11.26 28.13 1.21
C LYS A 84 -9.92 28.49 1.87
N PHE A 85 -9.86 28.44 3.20
CA PHE A 85 -8.71 28.96 3.96
C PHE A 85 -8.01 27.94 4.85
N ASP A 86 -8.55 26.73 4.98
CA ASP A 86 -7.98 25.63 5.75
C ASP A 86 -7.58 25.99 7.20
N ASN A 87 -8.39 26.82 7.87
CA ASN A 87 -8.02 27.38 9.17
C ASN A 87 -7.98 26.30 10.29
N LYS A 88 -6.77 26.01 10.79
CA LYS A 88 -6.54 24.99 11.83
C LYS A 88 -7.31 25.24 13.13
N LYS A 89 -7.29 26.48 13.65
CA LYS A 89 -7.96 26.84 14.92
C LYS A 89 -9.47 26.58 14.85
N LEU A 90 -10.08 26.92 13.71
CA LEU A 90 -11.50 26.68 13.47
C LEU A 90 -11.83 25.18 13.38
N LYS A 91 -10.97 24.38 12.73
CA LYS A 91 -11.11 22.91 12.73
C LYS A 91 -11.01 22.34 14.14
N ASP A 92 -10.05 22.81 14.93
CA ASP A 92 -9.84 22.35 16.31
C ASP A 92 -11.04 22.70 17.21
N SER A 93 -11.63 23.89 17.04
CA SER A 93 -12.86 24.27 17.73
C SER A 93 -14.04 23.34 17.43
N ILE A 94 -14.18 22.88 16.18
CA ILE A 94 -15.24 21.94 15.78
C ILE A 94 -15.01 20.55 16.36
N LYS A 95 -13.75 20.14 16.57
CA LYS A 95 -13.41 18.88 17.24
C LYS A 95 -13.48 18.95 18.77
N SER A 96 -13.73 20.14 19.33
CA SER A 96 -13.78 20.31 20.78
C SER A 96 -14.99 19.60 21.39
N SER A 97 -14.82 19.09 22.62
CA SER A 97 -15.91 18.48 23.39
C SER A 97 -17.10 19.43 23.59
N ILE A 98 -16.83 20.73 23.72
CA ILE A 98 -17.85 21.77 23.89
C ILE A 98 -18.75 21.85 22.66
N PHE A 99 -18.15 21.91 21.47
CA PHE A 99 -18.90 21.94 20.21
C PHE A 99 -19.70 20.64 20.02
N LEU A 100 -19.06 19.48 20.21
CA LEU A 100 -19.70 18.18 20.02
C LEU A 100 -20.85 17.93 21.00
N GLN A 101 -20.79 18.49 22.22
CA GLN A 101 -21.93 18.51 23.15
C GLN A 101 -23.06 19.41 22.66
N ALA A 102 -22.76 20.56 22.06
CA ALA A 102 -23.79 21.45 21.49
C ALA A 102 -24.50 20.78 20.30
N VAL A 103 -23.75 20.06 19.45
CA VAL A 103 -24.29 19.28 18.33
C VAL A 103 -25.34 18.25 18.76
N GLN A 104 -25.27 17.74 20.00
CA GLN A 104 -26.29 16.80 20.52
C GLN A 104 -27.67 17.45 20.69
N GLN A 105 -27.73 18.79 20.78
CA GLN A 105 -28.96 19.56 21.05
C GLN A 105 -29.58 20.16 19.78
N GLU A 106 -28.91 20.05 18.63
CA GLU A 106 -29.36 20.57 17.34
C GLU A 106 -30.51 19.75 16.74
N ASP A 107 -31.40 20.39 15.97
CA ASP A 107 -32.34 19.68 15.09
C ASP A 107 -31.71 19.50 13.71
N LEU A 108 -31.28 18.28 13.39
CA LEU A 108 -30.61 17.95 12.13
C LEU A 108 -31.46 18.23 10.89
N ASN A 109 -32.79 18.36 11.02
CA ASN A 109 -33.65 18.77 9.91
C ASN A 109 -33.54 20.27 9.61
N LEU A 110 -33.26 21.07 10.65
CA LEU A 110 -33.07 22.52 10.54
C LEU A 110 -31.62 22.89 10.20
N VAL A 111 -30.64 22.02 10.51
CA VAL A 111 -29.20 22.25 10.25
C VAL A 111 -28.56 21.19 9.35
N PRO A 112 -29.07 20.96 8.12
CA PRO A 112 -28.54 19.94 7.23
C PRO A 112 -27.05 20.11 6.88
N SER A 113 -26.50 21.33 6.95
CA SER A 113 -25.09 21.62 6.66
C SER A 113 -24.12 20.99 7.68
N LEU A 114 -24.58 20.71 8.89
CA LEU A 114 -23.75 20.19 9.98
C LEU A 114 -23.12 18.83 9.67
N LYS A 115 -23.86 17.92 9.03
CA LYS A 115 -23.36 16.59 8.64
C LYS A 115 -22.22 16.69 7.63
N TYR A 116 -22.25 17.70 6.76
CA TYR A 116 -21.21 17.97 5.76
C TYR A 116 -20.01 18.72 6.35
N LEU A 117 -20.24 19.62 7.31
CA LEU A 117 -19.16 20.26 8.08
C LEU A 117 -18.34 19.24 8.84
N LEU A 118 -18.99 18.36 9.58
CA LEU A 118 -18.30 17.29 10.30
C LEU A 118 -17.60 16.34 9.32
N ALA A 119 -18.22 16.05 8.15
CA ALA A 119 -17.57 15.25 7.12
C ALA A 119 -16.30 15.92 6.57
N LEU A 120 -16.27 17.24 6.41
CA LEU A 120 -15.05 17.96 6.00
C LEU A 120 -13.94 17.89 7.07
N VAL A 121 -14.31 17.96 8.35
CA VAL A 121 -13.36 18.06 9.47
C VAL A 121 -12.80 16.71 9.91
N TYR A 122 -13.62 15.67 9.83
CA TYR A 122 -13.26 14.29 10.17
C TYR A 122 -12.93 13.42 8.97
N ASP A 123 -13.41 13.79 7.78
CA ASP A 123 -13.08 13.17 6.51
C ASP A 123 -13.34 11.65 6.52
N ASP A 124 -12.36 10.82 6.22
CA ASP A 124 -12.46 9.36 6.25
C ASP A 124 -12.80 8.83 7.66
N LYS A 125 -12.56 9.60 8.73
CA LYS A 125 -12.73 9.16 10.13
C LYS A 125 -14.07 9.51 10.75
N ILE A 126 -15.01 10.14 10.04
CA ILE A 126 -16.28 10.61 10.64
C ILE A 126 -17.07 9.50 11.35
N ILE A 127 -17.05 8.28 10.83
CA ILE A 127 -17.76 7.14 11.42
C ILE A 127 -16.93 6.51 12.55
N THR A 128 -15.65 6.28 12.30
CA THR A 128 -14.74 5.51 13.17
C THR A 128 -14.14 6.32 14.32
N SER A 129 -14.26 7.64 14.30
CA SER A 129 -13.80 8.52 15.38
C SER A 129 -14.45 8.17 16.71
N THR A 130 -13.65 8.16 17.77
CA THR A 130 -14.09 7.99 19.17
C THR A 130 -14.73 9.25 19.75
N ASP A 131 -14.63 10.37 19.04
CA ASP A 131 -15.26 11.62 19.46
C ASP A 131 -16.78 11.48 19.51
N LEU A 132 -17.42 12.27 20.38
CA LEU A 132 -18.86 12.28 20.62
C LEU A 132 -19.64 12.94 19.46
N ILE A 133 -19.40 12.49 18.23
CA ILE A 133 -20.21 12.85 17.07
C ILE A 133 -21.56 12.14 17.20
N ARG A 134 -22.62 12.91 17.03
CA ARG A 134 -24.00 12.44 17.12
C ARG A 134 -24.26 11.24 16.20
N THR A 135 -24.94 10.21 16.71
CA THR A 135 -25.15 8.92 16.05
C THR A 135 -25.82 9.05 14.69
N GLU A 136 -26.86 9.87 14.57
CA GLU A 136 -27.63 10.05 13.34
C GLU A 136 -26.76 10.64 12.20
N ILE A 137 -25.74 11.43 12.54
CA ILE A 137 -24.77 11.94 11.56
C ILE A 137 -23.87 10.81 11.08
N LYS A 138 -23.40 9.93 11.98
CA LYS A 138 -22.63 8.75 11.59
C LYS A 138 -23.47 7.81 10.71
N GLU A 139 -24.71 7.52 11.12
CA GLU A 139 -25.66 6.68 10.38
C GLU A 139 -26.01 7.24 9.00
N TYR A 140 -26.02 8.57 8.85
CA TYR A 140 -26.18 9.21 7.55
C TYR A 140 -25.12 8.72 6.56
N TRP A 141 -23.85 8.69 6.96
CA TRP A 141 -22.71 8.25 6.14
C TRP A 141 -22.58 6.72 6.04
N SER A 142 -23.03 5.99 7.06
CA SER A 142 -22.94 4.52 7.10
C SER A 142 -23.91 3.78 6.16
N SER A 143 -24.79 4.47 5.43
CA SER A 143 -25.75 3.85 4.50
C SER A 143 -25.98 4.67 3.24
N GLY A 144 -25.92 4.01 2.07
CA GLY A 144 -26.14 4.63 0.76
C GLY A 144 -27.58 4.48 0.27
N ASN A 145 -28.17 5.58 -0.23
CA ASN A 145 -29.42 5.58 -0.99
C ASN A 145 -29.50 6.80 -1.93
N ASP A 146 -30.42 6.78 -2.90
CA ASP A 146 -30.52 7.81 -3.94
C ASP A 146 -30.87 9.21 -3.40
N GLN A 147 -31.67 9.29 -2.32
CA GLN A 147 -32.03 10.57 -1.71
C GLN A 147 -30.79 11.23 -1.07
N LYS A 148 -30.03 10.48 -0.27
CA LYS A 148 -28.78 10.95 0.35
C LYS A 148 -27.73 11.30 -0.70
N LEU A 149 -27.63 10.51 -1.77
CA LEU A 149 -26.76 10.79 -2.91
C LEU A 149 -27.09 12.17 -3.50
N LYS A 150 -28.37 12.42 -3.81
CA LYS A 150 -28.79 13.70 -4.40
C LYS A 150 -28.47 14.88 -3.48
N GLU A 151 -28.83 14.78 -2.21
CA GLU A 151 -28.54 15.83 -1.21
C GLU A 151 -27.04 16.13 -1.09
N THR A 152 -26.22 15.07 -1.10
CA THR A 152 -24.77 15.19 -0.92
C THR A 152 -24.11 15.79 -2.17
N ILE A 153 -24.52 15.35 -3.37
CA ILE A 153 -24.03 15.92 -4.62
C ILE A 153 -24.46 17.39 -4.76
N GLU A 154 -25.69 17.73 -4.38
CA GLU A 154 -26.16 19.12 -4.42
C GLU A 154 -25.34 20.01 -3.49
N PHE A 155 -25.12 19.58 -2.23
CA PHE A 155 -24.34 20.36 -1.27
C PHE A 155 -22.85 20.47 -1.66
N PHE A 156 -22.18 19.36 -1.96
CA PHE A 156 -20.76 19.39 -2.33
C PHE A 156 -20.52 19.99 -3.71
N GLY A 157 -21.44 19.80 -4.65
CA GLY A 157 -21.40 20.38 -5.99
C GLY A 157 -21.49 21.90 -5.97
N LYS A 158 -22.45 22.46 -5.21
CA LYS A 158 -22.56 23.92 -4.99
C LYS A 158 -21.26 24.52 -4.46
N ASN A 159 -20.52 23.76 -3.66
CA ASN A 159 -19.31 24.21 -2.98
C ASN A 159 -18.01 23.71 -3.64
N SER A 160 -18.08 23.14 -4.85
CA SER A 160 -16.92 22.64 -5.62
C SER A 160 -16.00 21.66 -4.84
N ASN A 161 -16.59 20.82 -3.98
CA ASN A 161 -15.84 19.92 -3.09
C ASN A 161 -16.24 18.44 -3.27
N LEU A 162 -16.67 18.05 -4.48
CA LEU A 162 -17.06 16.67 -4.78
C LEU A 162 -15.90 15.68 -4.61
N LYS A 163 -14.64 16.13 -4.76
CA LYS A 163 -13.43 15.34 -4.48
C LYS A 163 -13.36 14.76 -3.06
N LEU A 164 -14.02 15.38 -2.08
CA LEU A 164 -14.08 14.87 -0.70
C LEU A 164 -14.72 13.48 -0.64
N ILE A 165 -15.64 13.16 -1.56
CA ILE A 165 -16.27 11.83 -1.63
C ILE A 165 -15.22 10.73 -1.86
N ASN A 166 -14.20 10.98 -2.67
CA ASN A 166 -13.16 10.00 -2.94
C ASN A 166 -12.40 9.67 -1.65
N ARG A 167 -11.95 10.72 -0.96
CA ARG A 167 -11.26 10.60 0.32
C ARG A 167 -12.11 9.91 1.39
N MET A 168 -13.40 10.24 1.46
CA MET A 168 -14.34 9.59 2.38
C MET A 168 -14.65 8.13 2.03
N ALA A 169 -14.55 7.73 0.76
CA ALA A 169 -14.82 6.37 0.30
C ALA A 169 -13.74 5.36 0.72
N ARG A 170 -12.55 5.84 1.13
CA ARG A 170 -11.46 5.06 1.72
C ARG A 170 -11.84 4.34 3.01
N ASN A 171 -12.83 4.86 3.75
CA ASN A 171 -13.33 4.17 4.93
C ASN A 171 -14.35 3.10 4.53
N SER A 172 -14.05 1.85 4.89
CA SER A 172 -14.90 0.68 4.64
C SER A 172 -16.32 0.79 5.19
N HIS A 173 -16.54 1.58 6.23
CA HIS A 173 -17.84 1.83 6.86
C HIS A 173 -18.65 2.94 6.16
N ASN A 174 -18.03 3.77 5.34
CA ASN A 174 -18.70 4.91 4.69
C ASN A 174 -19.42 4.48 3.40
N LYS A 175 -20.52 3.75 3.58
CA LYS A 175 -21.30 3.19 2.47
C LYS A 175 -21.94 4.26 1.60
N LEU A 176 -22.21 5.46 2.13
CA LEU A 176 -22.73 6.54 1.30
C LEU A 176 -21.65 7.07 0.34
N ALA A 177 -20.43 7.34 0.80
CA ALA A 177 -19.36 7.82 -0.07
C ALA A 177 -19.00 6.78 -1.14
N GLN A 178 -18.88 5.50 -0.76
CA GLN A 178 -18.68 4.39 -1.70
C GLN A 178 -19.79 4.33 -2.76
N TYR A 179 -21.05 4.45 -2.33
CA TYR A 179 -22.21 4.44 -3.24
C TYR A 179 -22.22 5.62 -4.21
N ILE A 180 -21.88 6.83 -3.74
CA ILE A 180 -21.81 8.03 -4.58
C ILE A 180 -20.70 7.88 -5.61
N LEU A 181 -19.50 7.46 -5.18
CA LEU A 181 -18.36 7.28 -6.07
C LEU A 181 -18.63 6.19 -7.13
N ALA A 182 -19.20 5.06 -6.72
CA ALA A 182 -19.56 3.97 -7.63
C ALA A 182 -20.57 4.38 -8.71
N LYS A 183 -21.40 5.40 -8.47
CA LYS A 183 -22.34 5.93 -9.48
C LYS A 183 -21.78 7.09 -10.32
N ASN A 184 -20.67 7.70 -9.92
CA ASN A 184 -20.17 8.95 -10.51
C ASN A 184 -18.67 8.95 -10.83
N TYR A 185 -18.01 7.78 -10.82
CA TYR A 185 -16.56 7.65 -11.02
C TYR A 185 -16.05 8.26 -12.34
N SER A 186 -16.88 8.34 -13.38
CA SER A 186 -16.54 8.92 -14.67
C SER A 186 -16.57 10.46 -14.69
N ASN A 187 -17.13 11.09 -13.66
CA ASN A 187 -17.22 12.53 -13.58
C ASN A 187 -15.90 13.13 -13.06
N VAL A 188 -15.34 14.06 -13.84
CA VAL A 188 -14.09 14.78 -13.55
C VAL A 188 -14.07 15.37 -12.14
N ALA A 189 -15.20 15.87 -11.64
CA ALA A 189 -15.27 16.49 -10.32
C ALA A 189 -14.94 15.54 -9.15
N PHE A 190 -14.97 14.23 -9.37
CA PHE A 190 -14.61 13.19 -8.39
C PHE A 190 -13.20 12.64 -8.58
N THR A 191 -12.60 12.81 -9.77
CA THR A 191 -11.36 12.14 -10.18
C THR A 191 -10.27 13.11 -10.66
N SER A 192 -10.41 14.40 -10.38
CA SER A 192 -9.44 15.45 -10.74
C SER A 192 -8.38 15.73 -9.66
N ASN A 193 -8.36 14.98 -8.56
CA ASN A 193 -7.36 15.15 -7.50
C ASN A 193 -6.22 14.15 -7.67
N SER A 194 -5.00 14.65 -7.85
CA SER A 194 -3.83 13.78 -8.09
C SER A 194 -3.49 12.92 -6.86
N GLU A 195 -3.70 13.44 -5.65
CA GLU A 195 -3.42 12.70 -4.41
C GLU A 195 -4.19 11.37 -4.32
N ASP A 196 -5.31 11.24 -5.04
CA ASP A 196 -6.13 10.02 -5.05
C ASP A 196 -5.37 8.80 -5.61
N PHE A 197 -4.30 9.01 -6.39
CA PHE A 197 -3.43 7.92 -6.88
C PHE A 197 -2.81 7.10 -5.73
N ARG A 198 -2.49 7.74 -4.60
CA ARG A 198 -1.84 7.11 -3.45
C ARG A 198 -2.76 6.20 -2.64
N PHE A 199 -4.07 6.27 -2.91
CA PHE A 199 -5.10 5.61 -2.10
C PHE A 199 -6.09 4.81 -2.97
N ILE A 200 -5.72 4.51 -4.22
CA ILE A 200 -6.58 3.73 -5.12
C ILE A 200 -6.81 2.32 -4.59
N ASP A 201 -5.83 1.75 -3.90
CA ASP A 201 -5.91 0.45 -3.25
C ASP A 201 -6.98 0.45 -2.16
N GLU A 202 -6.98 1.45 -1.27
CA GLU A 202 -7.99 1.59 -0.22
C GLU A 202 -9.41 1.73 -0.81
N VAL A 203 -9.58 2.49 -1.89
CA VAL A 203 -10.87 2.64 -2.56
C VAL A 203 -11.31 1.34 -3.25
N CYS A 204 -10.39 0.69 -3.98
CA CYS A 204 -10.66 -0.54 -4.72
C CYS A 204 -10.86 -1.77 -3.82
N GLU A 205 -10.28 -1.78 -2.61
CA GLU A 205 -10.56 -2.80 -1.60
C GLU A 205 -12.01 -2.71 -1.09
N ASN A 206 -12.50 -1.48 -0.92
CA ASN A 206 -13.84 -1.20 -0.43
C ASN A 206 -14.94 -1.36 -1.50
N ILE A 207 -14.62 -1.10 -2.77
CA ILE A 207 -15.53 -1.24 -3.91
C ILE A 207 -14.99 -2.33 -4.84
N LYS A 208 -15.39 -3.58 -4.56
CA LYS A 208 -14.83 -4.79 -5.19
C LYS A 208 -15.24 -5.03 -6.64
N ASP A 209 -16.13 -4.22 -7.19
CA ASP A 209 -16.60 -4.37 -8.56
C ASP A 209 -15.48 -4.07 -9.57
N GLU A 210 -15.14 -5.05 -10.42
CA GLU A 210 -14.01 -4.93 -11.36
C GLU A 210 -14.24 -3.88 -12.45
N ASP A 211 -15.48 -3.73 -12.92
CA ASP A 211 -15.85 -2.70 -13.88
C ASP A 211 -15.67 -1.30 -13.27
N PHE A 212 -16.05 -1.13 -12.00
CA PHE A 212 -15.78 0.08 -11.24
C PHE A 212 -14.27 0.34 -11.17
N LYS A 213 -13.45 -0.62 -10.72
CA LYS A 213 -11.99 -0.42 -10.56
C LYS A 213 -11.37 0.06 -11.85
N LYS A 214 -11.67 -0.62 -12.95
CA LYS A 214 -11.18 -0.26 -14.28
C LYS A 214 -11.57 1.16 -14.65
N ASN A 215 -12.87 1.47 -14.63
CA ASN A 215 -13.35 2.76 -15.11
C ASN A 215 -12.96 3.92 -14.19
N TYR A 216 -12.89 3.69 -12.88
CA TYR A 216 -12.44 4.68 -11.90
C TYR A 216 -10.97 5.03 -12.11
N ILE A 217 -10.09 4.02 -12.22
CA ILE A 217 -8.66 4.23 -12.45
C ILE A 217 -8.41 4.88 -13.81
N GLU A 218 -9.07 4.44 -14.87
CA GLU A 218 -8.97 5.08 -16.19
C GLU A 218 -9.43 6.55 -16.13
N SER A 219 -10.52 6.85 -15.42
CA SER A 219 -11.01 8.22 -15.24
C SER A 219 -10.02 9.08 -14.46
N LEU A 220 -9.45 8.56 -13.38
CA LEU A 220 -8.40 9.23 -12.60
C LEU A 220 -7.17 9.53 -13.47
N CYS A 221 -6.71 8.56 -14.26
CA CYS A 221 -5.61 8.73 -15.20
C CYS A 221 -5.86 9.80 -16.27
N ASN A 222 -7.12 9.98 -16.69
CA ASN A 222 -7.49 10.96 -17.71
C ASN A 222 -7.71 12.37 -17.13
N ASN A 223 -8.11 12.45 -15.85
CA ASN A 223 -8.56 13.69 -15.23
C ASN A 223 -7.54 14.31 -14.26
N SER A 224 -6.50 13.55 -13.88
CA SER A 224 -5.45 13.96 -12.94
C SER A 224 -4.05 13.68 -13.49
N LEU A 225 -3.05 14.41 -12.97
CA LEU A 225 -1.66 14.25 -13.36
C LEU A 225 -0.92 13.41 -12.32
N ILE A 226 -0.60 12.16 -12.67
CA ILE A 226 0.17 11.27 -11.77
C ILE A 226 1.56 11.83 -11.44
N ASP A 227 2.12 12.68 -12.31
CA ASP A 227 3.45 13.28 -12.12
C ASP A 227 3.60 14.00 -10.78
N ASN A 228 2.51 14.51 -10.22
CA ASN A 228 2.49 15.16 -8.91
C ASN A 228 2.77 14.21 -7.75
N GLU A 229 2.47 12.92 -7.91
CA GLU A 229 2.59 11.92 -6.86
C GLU A 229 3.73 10.91 -7.10
N LEU A 230 4.38 10.94 -8.28
CA LEU A 230 5.42 9.96 -8.63
C LEU A 230 6.58 9.93 -7.65
N THR A 231 6.88 11.05 -6.97
CA THR A 231 7.91 11.11 -5.93
C THR A 231 7.60 10.15 -4.78
N ASP A 232 6.37 10.14 -4.27
CA ASP A 232 5.97 9.24 -3.18
C ASP A 232 6.08 7.77 -3.60
N PHE A 233 5.71 7.44 -4.83
CA PHE A 233 5.87 6.08 -5.38
C PHE A 233 7.35 5.67 -5.53
N GLN A 234 8.25 6.63 -5.74
CA GLN A 234 9.70 6.38 -5.83
C GLN A 234 10.35 6.23 -4.45
N GLU A 235 9.88 7.02 -3.48
CA GLU A 235 10.39 7.01 -2.11
C GLU A 235 9.94 5.75 -1.35
N ASP A 236 8.67 5.36 -1.47
CA ASP A 236 8.07 4.25 -0.71
C ASP A 236 7.40 3.17 -1.59
N PRO A 237 8.11 2.53 -2.54
CA PRO A 237 7.52 1.58 -3.49
C PRO A 237 6.88 0.35 -2.83
N ILE A 238 7.39 -0.10 -1.68
CA ILE A 238 6.85 -1.26 -0.94
C ILE A 238 5.45 -0.94 -0.37
N VAL A 239 5.25 0.29 0.12
CA VAL A 239 3.96 0.75 0.64
C VAL A 239 2.93 0.78 -0.48
N TYR A 240 3.32 1.28 -1.65
CA TYR A 240 2.43 1.45 -2.80
C TYR A 240 2.39 0.24 -3.75
N ALA A 241 2.82 -0.94 -3.32
CA ALA A 241 2.87 -2.15 -4.16
C ALA A 241 1.50 -2.51 -4.78
N GLU A 242 0.42 -2.42 -3.99
CA GLU A 242 -0.94 -2.70 -4.49
C GLU A 242 -1.41 -1.61 -5.47
N CYS A 243 -1.07 -0.35 -5.19
CA CYS A 243 -1.33 0.74 -6.13
C CYS A 243 -0.61 0.53 -7.47
N PHE A 244 0.64 0.07 -7.46
CA PHE A 244 1.35 -0.30 -8.69
C PHE A 244 0.62 -1.39 -9.46
N ASN A 245 0.18 -2.45 -8.78
CA ASN A 245 -0.53 -3.55 -9.41
C ASN A 245 -1.83 -3.07 -10.09
N LEU A 246 -2.61 -2.25 -9.40
CA LEU A 246 -3.85 -1.65 -9.93
C LEU A 246 -3.59 -0.73 -11.12
N LEU A 247 -2.56 0.12 -11.06
CA LEU A 247 -2.20 1.02 -12.16
C LEU A 247 -1.65 0.28 -13.38
N LEU A 248 -0.86 -0.77 -13.18
CA LEU A 248 -0.38 -1.63 -14.27
C LEU A 248 -1.52 -2.42 -14.91
N SER A 249 -2.51 -2.83 -14.14
CA SER A 249 -3.69 -3.55 -14.64
C SER A 249 -4.63 -2.62 -15.42
N PHE A 250 -5.04 -1.50 -14.83
CA PHE A 250 -6.15 -0.68 -15.31
C PHE A 250 -5.78 0.73 -15.79
N GLY A 251 -4.56 1.20 -15.52
CA GLY A 251 -4.15 2.56 -15.89
C GLY A 251 -4.10 2.81 -17.39
N THR A 252 -4.05 4.08 -17.79
CA THR A 252 -3.82 4.44 -19.20
C THR A 252 -2.39 4.07 -19.63
N LYS A 253 -2.15 3.96 -20.94
CA LYS A 253 -0.83 3.62 -21.47
C LYS A 253 0.29 4.54 -20.96
N GLU A 254 0.01 5.84 -20.87
CA GLU A 254 0.99 6.82 -20.37
C GLU A 254 1.32 6.58 -18.89
N VAL A 255 0.30 6.39 -18.05
CA VAL A 255 0.48 6.12 -16.62
C VAL A 255 1.23 4.81 -16.41
N LYS A 256 0.88 3.74 -17.14
CA LYS A 256 1.60 2.46 -17.09
C LYS A 256 3.10 2.63 -17.39
N GLN A 257 3.46 3.44 -18.39
CA GLN A 257 4.86 3.71 -18.72
C GLN A 257 5.61 4.44 -17.59
N LYS A 258 4.96 5.41 -16.95
CA LYS A 258 5.54 6.13 -15.79
C LYS A 258 5.74 5.18 -14.61
N ILE A 259 4.75 4.34 -14.30
CA ILE A 259 4.86 3.33 -13.23
C ILE A 259 5.93 2.29 -13.51
N LEU A 260 6.02 1.77 -14.74
CA LEU A 260 7.09 0.86 -15.14
C LEU A 260 8.47 1.50 -15.00
N TYR A 261 8.61 2.80 -15.29
CA TYR A 261 9.85 3.53 -15.06
C TYR A 261 10.18 3.64 -13.57
N VAL A 262 9.20 3.90 -12.71
CA VAL A 262 9.42 3.90 -11.25
C VAL A 262 9.89 2.53 -10.78
N ILE A 263 9.19 1.46 -11.14
CA ILE A 263 9.52 0.07 -10.74
C ILE A 263 10.94 -0.31 -11.19
N LYS A 264 11.30 0.03 -12.43
CA LYS A 264 12.66 -0.21 -12.97
C LYS A 264 13.75 0.47 -12.15
N ASN A 265 13.45 1.62 -11.53
CA ASN A 265 14.42 2.42 -10.80
C ASN A 265 14.44 2.16 -9.28
N ILE A 266 13.66 1.21 -8.77
CA ILE A 266 13.69 0.83 -7.36
C ILE A 266 15.15 0.46 -6.97
N PRO A 267 15.73 1.09 -5.94
CA PRO A 267 17.09 0.80 -5.48
C PRO A 267 17.27 -0.63 -4.98
N THR A 268 18.49 -1.18 -5.11
CA THR A 268 18.87 -2.51 -4.57
C THR A 268 18.52 -2.64 -3.08
N ALA A 269 18.65 -1.56 -2.29
CA ALA A 269 18.34 -1.55 -0.87
C ALA A 269 16.87 -1.88 -0.58
N LEU A 270 15.92 -1.26 -1.30
CA LEU A 270 14.49 -1.50 -1.13
C LEU A 270 14.07 -2.88 -1.66
N TRP A 271 14.71 -3.35 -2.75
CA TRP A 271 14.50 -4.73 -3.19
C TRP A 271 14.97 -5.75 -2.14
N ASN A 272 16.13 -5.53 -1.51
CA ASN A 272 16.61 -6.40 -0.45
C ASN A 272 15.66 -6.40 0.76
N GLU A 273 15.11 -5.25 1.12
CA GLU A 273 14.12 -5.11 2.19
C GLU A 273 12.86 -5.93 1.88
N ASP A 274 12.22 -5.68 0.73
CA ASP A 274 10.98 -6.38 0.35
C ASP A 274 11.17 -7.90 0.25
N LEU A 275 12.28 -8.35 -0.35
CA LEU A 275 12.58 -9.78 -0.51
C LEU A 275 12.80 -10.48 0.83
N ARG A 276 13.29 -9.78 1.86
CA ARG A 276 13.54 -10.35 3.20
C ARG A 276 12.31 -10.33 4.10
N GLU A 277 11.29 -9.55 3.75
CA GLU A 277 10.07 -9.40 4.53
C GLU A 277 8.86 -10.01 3.81
N ASP A 278 7.82 -9.21 3.56
CA ASP A 278 6.51 -9.64 3.07
C ASP A 278 6.49 -9.95 1.56
N LYS A 279 7.51 -9.53 0.81
CA LYS A 279 7.66 -9.75 -0.64
C LYS A 279 6.50 -9.16 -1.45
N LYS A 280 6.05 -7.96 -1.10
CA LYS A 280 4.87 -7.31 -1.69
C LYS A 280 5.08 -6.99 -3.16
N LEU A 281 6.30 -6.62 -3.55
CA LEU A 281 6.62 -6.25 -4.93
C LEU A 281 6.63 -7.46 -5.88
N LEU A 282 6.69 -8.69 -5.37
CA LEU A 282 6.67 -9.90 -6.21
C LEU A 282 5.35 -10.07 -6.96
N ASN A 283 4.24 -9.56 -6.43
CA ASN A 283 2.95 -9.58 -7.11
C ASN A 283 2.99 -8.83 -8.45
N LEU A 284 3.95 -7.92 -8.64
CA LEU A 284 4.10 -7.16 -9.89
C LEU A 284 4.69 -8.00 -11.03
N PHE A 285 5.28 -9.16 -10.75
CA PHE A 285 5.92 -10.01 -11.76
C PHE A 285 4.92 -10.71 -12.69
N GLU A 286 3.63 -10.67 -12.39
CA GLU A 286 2.58 -11.06 -13.35
C GLU A 286 2.54 -10.13 -14.57
N HIS A 287 3.08 -8.91 -14.45
CA HIS A 287 3.20 -7.93 -15.52
C HIS A 287 4.56 -8.02 -16.22
N ASP A 288 4.63 -7.51 -17.45
CA ASP A 288 5.90 -7.48 -18.18
C ASP A 288 6.82 -6.36 -17.68
N LEU A 289 7.62 -6.68 -16.66
CA LEU A 289 8.59 -5.77 -16.06
C LEU A 289 9.92 -5.78 -16.80
N ASN A 290 10.53 -4.61 -17.02
CA ASN A 290 11.89 -4.49 -17.54
C ASN A 290 12.83 -4.01 -16.42
N LEU A 291 13.35 -4.97 -15.65
CA LEU A 291 14.20 -4.74 -14.49
C LEU A 291 15.68 -4.62 -14.88
N ASP A 292 16.46 -3.93 -14.07
CA ASP A 292 17.90 -3.74 -14.28
C ASP A 292 18.75 -4.58 -13.30
N HIS A 293 20.06 -4.31 -13.25
CA HIS A 293 21.01 -5.03 -12.41
C HIS A 293 20.70 -4.93 -10.91
N LYS A 294 19.99 -3.89 -10.45
CA LYS A 294 19.68 -3.68 -9.03
C LYS A 294 18.79 -4.80 -8.47
N PHE A 295 17.78 -5.20 -9.24
CA PHE A 295 16.93 -6.33 -8.88
C PHE A 295 17.75 -7.63 -8.89
N SER A 296 18.58 -7.84 -9.91
CA SER A 296 19.38 -9.06 -10.05
C SER A 296 20.36 -9.23 -8.88
N GLU A 297 20.99 -8.14 -8.44
CA GLU A 297 21.85 -8.09 -7.26
C GLU A 297 21.07 -8.39 -5.97
N ALA A 298 19.91 -7.75 -5.77
CA ALA A 298 19.09 -7.99 -4.60
C ALA A 298 18.56 -9.44 -4.53
N PHE A 299 18.17 -10.00 -5.68
CA PHE A 299 17.71 -11.37 -5.78
C PHE A 299 18.84 -12.38 -5.51
N ALA A 300 20.05 -12.13 -6.00
CA ALA A 300 21.22 -12.94 -5.68
C ALA A 300 21.51 -12.93 -4.16
N ASN A 301 21.43 -11.74 -3.54
CA ASN A 301 21.58 -11.60 -2.09
C ASN A 301 20.49 -12.36 -1.31
N TRP A 302 19.23 -12.32 -1.78
CA TRP A 302 18.13 -13.07 -1.18
C TRP A 302 18.31 -14.58 -1.36
N LEU A 303 18.77 -15.07 -2.52
CA LEU A 303 19.08 -16.49 -2.71
C LEU A 303 20.16 -16.95 -1.74
N ALA A 304 21.27 -16.20 -1.61
CA ALA A 304 22.33 -16.54 -0.66
C ALA A 304 21.81 -16.55 0.79
N PHE A 305 20.97 -15.57 1.15
CA PHE A 305 20.34 -15.49 2.46
C PHE A 305 19.40 -16.67 2.74
N SER A 306 18.42 -16.92 1.86
CA SER A 306 17.41 -17.98 2.01
C SER A 306 18.02 -19.38 2.00
N MET A 307 19.18 -19.55 1.37
CA MET A 307 19.92 -20.80 1.35
C MET A 307 20.50 -21.15 2.73
N LEU A 308 21.04 -20.15 3.44
CA LEU A 308 21.72 -20.33 4.72
C LEU A 308 20.80 -20.06 5.92
N SER A 309 19.74 -19.28 5.72
CA SER A 309 18.81 -18.82 6.75
C SER A 309 17.39 -19.19 6.36
N LYS A 310 16.58 -19.60 7.34
CA LYS A 310 15.17 -19.94 7.08
C LYS A 310 14.37 -18.67 6.79
N ASP A 311 13.82 -18.58 5.58
CA ASP A 311 12.85 -17.54 5.19
C ASP A 311 11.43 -18.12 5.26
N ALA A 312 10.60 -17.55 6.13
CA ALA A 312 9.22 -18.00 6.37
C ALA A 312 8.30 -17.83 5.14
N HIS A 313 8.68 -17.00 4.17
CA HIS A 313 7.89 -16.68 2.99
C HIS A 313 8.59 -17.06 1.68
N GLN A 314 9.57 -17.95 1.72
CA GLN A 314 10.31 -18.40 0.53
C GLN A 314 9.40 -18.96 -0.58
N ASP A 315 8.31 -19.64 -0.21
CA ASP A 315 7.39 -20.27 -1.15
C ASP A 315 6.77 -19.26 -2.12
N LYS A 316 6.54 -18.01 -1.67
CA LYS A 316 6.04 -16.93 -2.55
C LYS A 316 6.99 -16.66 -3.71
N VAL A 317 8.30 -16.76 -3.48
CA VAL A 317 9.32 -16.59 -4.52
C VAL A 317 9.33 -17.81 -5.43
N TRP A 318 9.35 -19.01 -4.86
CA TRP A 318 9.49 -20.25 -5.61
C TRP A 318 8.30 -20.49 -6.57
N VAL A 319 7.08 -20.13 -6.17
CA VAL A 319 5.89 -20.20 -7.05
C VAL A 319 6.06 -19.33 -8.31
N LEU A 320 6.68 -18.16 -8.17
CA LEU A 320 6.91 -17.21 -9.26
C LEU A 320 8.30 -17.34 -9.90
N PHE A 321 9.11 -18.32 -9.48
CA PHE A 321 10.52 -18.40 -9.85
C PHE A 321 10.72 -18.47 -11.36
N HIS A 322 9.88 -19.21 -12.07
CA HIS A 322 9.94 -19.34 -13.53
C HIS A 322 9.74 -18.00 -14.27
N VAL A 323 9.05 -17.03 -13.66
CA VAL A 323 8.88 -15.67 -14.19
C VAL A 323 10.06 -14.79 -13.76
N ILE A 324 10.40 -14.84 -12.48
CA ILE A 324 11.48 -14.04 -11.88
C ILE A 324 12.81 -14.36 -12.55
N GLU A 325 13.13 -15.64 -12.74
CA GLU A 325 14.37 -16.14 -13.32
C GLU A 325 14.61 -15.54 -14.70
N ARG A 326 13.57 -15.32 -15.51
CA ARG A 326 13.69 -14.67 -16.83
C ARG A 326 14.08 -13.19 -16.78
N LYS A 327 13.93 -12.54 -15.63
CA LYS A 327 14.21 -11.11 -15.40
C LYS A 327 15.56 -10.88 -14.72
N ILE A 328 16.26 -11.94 -14.30
CA ILE A 328 17.61 -11.86 -13.74
C ILE A 328 18.62 -11.64 -14.87
N LEU A 329 19.38 -10.55 -14.78
CA LEU A 329 20.53 -10.27 -15.64
C LEU A 329 21.75 -11.09 -15.16
N ASP A 330 22.58 -11.53 -16.10
CA ASP A 330 23.81 -12.30 -15.83
C ASP A 330 23.62 -13.54 -14.94
N LYS A 331 22.55 -14.31 -15.20
CA LYS A 331 22.18 -15.52 -14.45
C LYS A 331 23.36 -16.44 -14.15
N HIS A 332 24.24 -16.68 -15.13
CA HIS A 332 25.38 -17.57 -14.99
C HIS A 332 26.34 -17.10 -13.88
N ASN A 333 26.56 -15.79 -13.75
CA ASN A 333 27.41 -15.23 -12.70
C ASN A 333 26.72 -15.31 -11.33
N VAL A 334 25.41 -15.02 -11.27
CA VAL A 334 24.61 -15.11 -10.04
C VAL A 334 24.58 -16.54 -9.52
N TYR A 335 24.21 -17.51 -10.35
CA TYR A 335 24.16 -18.91 -9.93
C TYR A 335 25.56 -19.49 -9.71
N GLY A 336 26.57 -19.04 -10.45
CA GLY A 336 27.97 -19.47 -10.25
C GLY A 336 28.54 -19.03 -8.90
N SER A 337 28.22 -17.82 -8.42
CA SER A 337 28.66 -17.37 -7.09
C SER A 337 27.93 -18.13 -5.97
N LEU A 338 26.63 -18.38 -6.14
CA LEU A 338 25.83 -19.17 -5.20
C LEU A 338 26.30 -20.61 -5.08
N LYS A 339 26.75 -21.21 -6.19
CA LYS A 339 27.24 -22.59 -6.23
C LYS A 339 28.38 -22.83 -5.23
N LYS A 340 29.33 -21.90 -5.14
CA LYS A 340 30.45 -22.02 -4.19
C LYS A 340 29.94 -22.02 -2.75
N ILE A 341 29.07 -21.07 -2.41
CA ILE A 341 28.46 -20.95 -1.08
C ILE A 341 27.61 -22.19 -0.75
N PHE A 342 26.91 -22.75 -1.75
CA PHE A 342 26.09 -23.95 -1.58
C PHE A 342 26.92 -25.17 -1.20
N PHE A 343 28.10 -25.36 -1.82
CA PHE A 343 28.98 -26.49 -1.51
C PHE A 343 29.85 -26.27 -0.26
N GLU A 344 29.88 -25.08 0.33
CA GLU A 344 30.49 -24.88 1.65
C GLU A 344 29.77 -25.74 2.72
N ASN A 345 30.52 -26.06 3.80
CA ASN A 345 30.11 -26.97 4.87
C ASN A 345 29.05 -26.37 5.81
N ASN A 346 27.94 -25.90 5.25
CA ASN A 346 26.81 -25.30 5.93
C ASN A 346 25.54 -26.11 5.68
N PRO A 347 24.63 -26.24 6.66
CA PRO A 347 23.28 -26.74 6.41
C PRO A 347 22.55 -25.84 5.41
N ILE A 348 21.77 -26.44 4.50
CA ILE A 348 20.97 -25.72 3.52
C ILE A 348 19.51 -25.70 3.99
N GLN A 349 18.87 -24.53 3.96
CA GLN A 349 17.49 -24.33 4.42
C GLN A 349 16.45 -24.41 3.27
N TRP A 350 16.92 -24.52 2.03
CA TRP A 350 16.07 -24.73 0.86
C TRP A 350 15.39 -26.10 0.89
N SER A 351 14.16 -26.15 0.40
CA SER A 351 13.45 -27.41 0.16
C SER A 351 14.10 -28.19 -1.00
N SER A 352 13.82 -29.50 -1.08
CA SER A 352 14.28 -30.33 -2.21
C SER A 352 13.81 -29.78 -3.56
N GLU A 353 12.56 -29.30 -3.64
CA GLU A 353 12.02 -28.62 -4.83
C GLU A 353 12.84 -27.39 -5.21
N SER A 354 13.17 -26.53 -4.24
CA SER A 354 14.00 -25.34 -4.45
C SER A 354 15.39 -25.70 -4.96
N VAL A 355 16.02 -26.76 -4.43
CA VAL A 355 17.32 -27.25 -4.88
C VAL A 355 17.24 -27.77 -6.32
N GLN A 356 16.20 -28.53 -6.66
CA GLN A 356 15.99 -29.03 -8.03
C GLN A 356 15.81 -27.90 -9.07
N TYR A 357 15.25 -26.75 -8.67
CA TYR A 357 15.16 -25.60 -9.57
C TYR A 357 16.53 -25.02 -9.90
N VAL A 358 17.40 -24.89 -8.90
CA VAL A 358 18.72 -24.28 -9.06
C VAL A 358 19.74 -25.27 -9.66
N SER A 359 19.59 -26.57 -9.40
CA SER A 359 20.48 -27.62 -9.90
C SER A 359 20.60 -27.64 -11.43
N ARG A 360 19.55 -27.21 -12.15
CA ARG A 360 19.55 -27.05 -13.62
C ARG A 360 20.59 -26.07 -14.14
N PHE A 361 21.08 -25.16 -13.30
CA PHE A 361 22.13 -24.20 -13.63
C PHE A 361 23.53 -24.68 -13.19
N TRP A 362 23.61 -25.75 -12.41
CA TRP A 362 24.85 -26.31 -11.86
C TRP A 362 25.16 -27.68 -12.49
N THR A 363 25.20 -27.73 -13.82
CA THR A 363 25.44 -28.96 -14.59
C THR A 363 26.90 -29.40 -14.65
N ASP A 364 27.82 -28.54 -14.21
CA ASP A 364 29.24 -28.81 -14.05
C ASP A 364 29.62 -28.36 -12.64
N ILE A 365 30.40 -29.16 -11.91
CA ILE A 365 30.89 -28.90 -10.53
C ILE A 365 32.41 -28.99 -10.44
N SER A 366 33.12 -29.02 -11.57
CA SER A 366 34.57 -29.21 -11.67
C SER A 366 35.43 -28.15 -10.96
N ASP A 367 34.88 -26.95 -10.75
CA ASP A 367 35.50 -25.84 -10.02
C ASP A 367 35.30 -25.91 -8.49
N ILE A 368 34.56 -26.90 -7.98
CA ILE A 368 34.35 -27.13 -6.55
C ILE A 368 35.39 -28.09 -6.02
N ASP A 369 36.01 -27.73 -4.90
CA ASP A 369 36.99 -28.58 -4.22
C ASP A 369 36.36 -29.91 -3.77
N VAL A 370 37.03 -31.02 -4.06
CA VAL A 370 36.54 -32.38 -3.75
C VAL A 370 36.27 -32.56 -2.26
N GLN A 371 37.03 -31.91 -1.37
CA GLN A 371 36.81 -31.99 0.06
C GLN A 371 35.49 -31.30 0.46
N HIS A 372 35.10 -30.22 -0.21
CA HIS A 372 33.79 -29.59 0.01
C HIS A 372 32.65 -30.52 -0.42
N ILE A 373 32.79 -31.21 -1.55
CA ILE A 373 31.83 -32.22 -2.02
C ILE A 373 31.68 -33.35 -0.98
N ILE A 374 32.79 -33.90 -0.49
CA ILE A 374 32.79 -34.96 0.53
C ILE A 374 32.11 -34.50 1.82
N ASN A 375 32.45 -33.30 2.30
CA ASN A 375 31.84 -32.74 3.52
C ASN A 375 30.33 -32.55 3.35
N LYS A 376 29.89 -32.10 2.16
CA LYS A 376 28.48 -31.89 1.87
C LYS A 376 27.69 -33.19 1.81
N LEU A 377 28.23 -34.22 1.16
CA LEU A 377 27.64 -35.56 1.11
C LEU A 377 27.47 -36.14 2.52
N ASN A 378 28.48 -35.98 3.37
CA ASN A 378 28.41 -36.42 4.77
C ASN A 378 27.25 -35.73 5.52
N LEU A 379 27.10 -34.41 5.35
CA LEU A 379 25.98 -33.66 5.96
C LEU A 379 24.63 -34.16 5.45
N TRP A 380 24.48 -34.38 4.14
CA TRP A 380 23.21 -34.81 3.54
C TRP A 380 22.82 -36.25 3.89
N ILE A 381 23.80 -37.14 4.08
CA ILE A 381 23.55 -38.49 4.59
C ILE A 381 22.98 -38.41 6.00
N ASP A 382 23.57 -37.58 6.87
CA ASP A 382 23.09 -37.40 8.25
C ASP A 382 21.66 -36.82 8.31
N SER A 383 21.32 -35.94 7.37
CA SER A 383 19.98 -35.33 7.27
C SER A 383 19.01 -36.09 6.35
N LYS A 384 19.41 -37.22 5.77
CA LYS A 384 18.59 -38.06 4.85
C LYS A 384 18.08 -37.31 3.60
N GLU A 385 18.90 -36.42 3.03
CA GLU A 385 18.59 -35.61 1.84
C GLU A 385 18.90 -36.39 0.54
N TRP A 386 18.15 -37.47 0.30
CA TRP A 386 18.48 -38.47 -0.73
C TRP A 386 18.43 -37.95 -2.16
N GLU A 387 17.47 -37.07 -2.50
CA GLU A 387 17.34 -36.50 -3.84
C GLU A 387 18.55 -35.64 -4.23
N GLN A 388 19.11 -34.92 -3.27
CA GLN A 388 20.28 -34.08 -3.47
C GLN A 388 21.54 -34.93 -3.64
N ILE A 389 21.63 -36.07 -2.93
CA ILE A 389 22.71 -37.03 -3.10
C ILE A 389 22.62 -37.71 -4.47
N GLU A 390 21.42 -38.11 -4.91
CA GLU A 390 21.20 -38.67 -6.24
C GLU A 390 21.68 -37.71 -7.33
N TRP A 391 21.18 -36.47 -7.32
CA TRP A 391 21.59 -35.42 -8.26
C TRP A 391 23.11 -35.20 -8.27
N LEU A 392 23.73 -35.07 -7.10
CA LEU A 392 25.18 -34.85 -7.01
C LEU A 392 25.96 -36.07 -7.51
N THR A 393 25.46 -37.28 -7.26
CA THR A 393 26.06 -38.52 -7.74
C THR A 393 26.09 -38.54 -9.26
N GLU A 394 25.03 -38.13 -9.95
CA GLU A 394 25.02 -38.04 -11.43
C GLU A 394 26.09 -37.08 -11.99
N LEU A 395 26.42 -36.00 -11.26
CA LEU A 395 27.44 -35.03 -11.71
C LEU A 395 28.89 -35.48 -11.49
N LEU A 396 29.11 -36.57 -10.75
CA LEU A 396 30.44 -37.04 -10.34
C LEU A 396 31.02 -38.13 -11.26
N ASP A 397 30.52 -38.30 -12.49
CA ASP A 397 30.89 -39.43 -13.36
C ASP A 397 32.40 -39.66 -13.55
N ASP A 398 33.20 -38.58 -13.58
CA ASP A 398 34.66 -38.66 -13.73
C ASP A 398 35.44 -38.25 -12.46
N VAL A 399 34.78 -38.11 -11.31
CA VAL A 399 35.39 -37.61 -10.07
C VAL A 399 35.57 -38.73 -9.06
N SER A 400 36.82 -38.98 -8.65
CA SER A 400 37.13 -39.92 -7.57
C SER A 400 37.12 -39.24 -6.20
N LEU A 401 36.25 -39.70 -5.31
CA LEU A 401 36.14 -39.20 -3.93
C LEU A 401 37.04 -40.02 -3.00
N ARG A 402 38.03 -39.40 -2.36
CA ARG A 402 38.91 -40.11 -1.41
C ARG A 402 38.48 -39.85 0.04
N SER A 403 37.69 -40.74 0.64
CA SER A 403 37.25 -40.61 2.03
C SER A 403 36.75 -41.92 2.65
N GLU A 404 37.48 -42.43 3.64
CA GLU A 404 37.06 -43.58 4.46
C GLU A 404 35.80 -43.29 5.28
N ILE A 405 35.65 -42.06 5.78
CA ILE A 405 34.49 -41.64 6.57
C ILE A 405 33.22 -41.70 5.72
N LEU A 406 33.29 -41.16 4.49
CA LEU A 406 32.17 -41.20 3.57
C LEU A 406 31.85 -42.64 3.15
N GLU A 407 32.86 -43.46 2.86
CA GLU A 407 32.68 -44.87 2.50
C GLU A 407 31.93 -45.63 3.62
N SER A 408 32.37 -45.46 4.87
CA SER A 408 31.77 -46.10 6.04
C SER A 408 30.29 -45.70 6.21
N ARG A 409 29.99 -44.40 6.12
CA ARG A 409 28.62 -43.86 6.22
C ARG A 409 27.70 -44.36 5.12
N VAL A 410 28.21 -44.45 3.89
CA VAL A 410 27.44 -44.97 2.73
C VAL A 410 27.11 -46.44 2.94
N LYS A 411 28.08 -47.28 3.34
CA LYS A 411 27.86 -48.71 3.61
C LYS A 411 26.83 -48.94 4.73
N GLU A 412 26.94 -48.20 5.83
CA GLU A 412 25.97 -48.28 6.94
C GLU A 412 24.54 -47.99 6.48
N ASN A 413 24.35 -46.99 5.61
CA ASN A 413 23.03 -46.65 5.07
C ASN A 413 22.51 -47.63 4.01
N ILE A 414 23.38 -48.33 3.27
CA ILE A 414 22.99 -49.42 2.36
C ILE A 414 22.49 -50.63 3.16
N GLU A 415 23.17 -50.97 4.25
CA GLU A 415 22.83 -52.11 5.11
C GLU A 415 21.56 -51.87 5.94
N SER A 416 21.19 -50.61 6.21
CA SER A 416 19.97 -50.25 6.95
C SER A 416 18.69 -50.82 6.31
N GLU A 417 17.86 -51.50 7.12
CA GLU A 417 16.54 -52.00 6.69
C GLU A 417 15.50 -50.88 6.54
N GLU A 418 15.76 -49.68 7.06
CA GLU A 418 14.84 -48.54 6.99
C GLU A 418 14.84 -47.83 5.63
N ASN A 419 15.91 -47.99 4.85
CA ASN A 419 16.06 -47.29 3.56
C ASN A 419 15.42 -48.09 2.41
N PRO A 420 14.63 -47.44 1.54
CA PRO A 420 13.98 -48.10 0.42
C PRO A 420 15.01 -48.53 -0.66
N PRO A 421 14.68 -49.51 -1.52
CA PRO A 421 15.59 -50.03 -2.55
C PRO A 421 16.18 -48.96 -3.48
N GLU A 422 15.42 -47.92 -3.81
CA GLU A 422 15.86 -46.82 -4.67
C GLU A 422 17.02 -46.05 -4.04
N VAL A 423 16.92 -45.74 -2.74
CA VAL A 423 17.99 -45.07 -1.98
C VAL A 423 19.24 -45.95 -1.89
N LYS A 424 19.06 -47.26 -1.68
CA LYS A 424 20.20 -48.20 -1.64
C LYS A 424 20.94 -48.24 -2.97
N HIS A 425 20.22 -48.28 -4.09
CA HIS A 425 20.84 -48.30 -5.42
C HIS A 425 21.60 -47.01 -5.74
N MET A 426 21.05 -45.87 -5.34
CA MET A 426 21.75 -44.58 -5.45
C MET A 426 23.03 -44.56 -4.60
N LEU A 427 22.98 -45.06 -3.35
CA LEU A 427 24.14 -45.14 -2.47
C LEU A 427 25.20 -46.13 -2.98
N GLU A 428 24.81 -47.25 -3.59
CA GLU A 428 25.73 -48.16 -4.30
C GLU A 428 26.44 -47.46 -5.46
N SER A 429 25.71 -46.63 -6.21
CA SER A 429 26.27 -45.84 -7.31
C SER A 429 27.28 -44.80 -6.79
N LEU A 430 26.99 -44.15 -5.65
CA LEU A 430 27.93 -43.25 -4.99
C LEU A 430 29.16 -44.02 -4.47
N LEU A 431 28.98 -45.22 -3.90
CA LEU A 431 30.07 -46.04 -3.37
C LEU A 431 31.11 -46.37 -4.45
N MET A 432 30.67 -46.65 -5.67
CA MET A 432 31.57 -46.91 -6.81
C MET A 432 32.47 -45.72 -7.17
N LYS A 433 32.11 -44.51 -6.74
CA LYS A 433 32.87 -43.27 -6.96
C LYS A 433 33.84 -42.95 -5.82
N ILE A 434 33.78 -43.70 -4.71
CA ILE A 434 34.65 -43.52 -3.54
C ILE A 434 35.87 -44.46 -3.65
N ILE A 435 37.07 -43.90 -3.55
CA ILE A 435 38.33 -44.65 -3.51
C ILE A 435 38.90 -44.61 -2.09
N VAL A 436 39.05 -45.78 -1.48
CA VAL A 436 39.83 -45.97 -0.26
C VAL A 436 41.10 -46.71 -0.63
N GLU A 437 42.26 -46.09 -0.38
CA GLU A 437 43.55 -46.74 -0.58
C GLU A 437 43.64 -47.89 0.42
N GLN A 438 43.73 -49.13 -0.07
CA GLN A 438 44.04 -50.26 0.78
C GLN A 438 45.44 -50.04 1.33
N VAL A 439 45.55 -49.81 2.65
CA VAL A 439 46.82 -49.94 3.35
C VAL A 439 47.22 -51.41 3.22
N THR A 440 48.03 -51.71 2.22
CA THR A 440 48.81 -52.94 2.22
C THR A 440 49.84 -52.77 3.33
N ASP A 441 49.58 -53.43 4.47
CA ASP A 441 50.59 -53.71 5.48
C ASP A 441 51.67 -54.60 4.83
N ASP A 442 52.63 -53.96 4.16
CA ASP A 442 53.92 -54.58 3.88
C ASP A 442 54.75 -54.47 5.18
N SER A 443 54.54 -55.49 6.02
CA SER A 443 55.50 -56.20 6.90
C SER A 443 56.76 -55.47 7.39
#